data_AF-A0A1C6DLI1-F1
#
_entry.id   AF-A0A1C6DLI1-F1
#
_cell.length_a   1.000
_cell.length_b   1.000
_cell.length_c   1.000
_cell.angle_alpha   90.00
_cell.angle_beta   90.00
_cell.angle_gamma   90.00
#
_symmetry.space_group_name_H-M   'P 1'
#
loop_
_entity.id
_entity.type
_entity.pdbx_description
1 polymer ?
#
loop_
_entity_poly.entity_id
_entity_poly.type
_entity_poly.pdbx_seq_one_letter_code
_entity_poly.pdbx_strand_id
1 'polypeptide(L)'
;MGYSESRNEFARTGTRGQKDIVSHKIIITGRTQGIISGVLDVIEFDNNMVNLDTSMGRLIIKGREMKVKGINLEKSEAEIEGNIDSIVYTQKQSDESLIKRLFK
;
A
#
# COMPACT_ATOMS: atom_id res chain seq x y z
N MET A 1 22.06 -22.84 15.46
CA MET A 1 21.18 -21.67 15.66
C MET A 1 19.97 -21.89 14.76
N GLY A 2 19.01 -22.68 15.24
CA GLY A 2 17.87 -23.15 14.44
C GLY A 2 16.64 -22.33 14.78
N TYR A 3 15.98 -21.77 13.77
CA TYR A 3 14.68 -21.13 13.94
C TYR A 3 13.61 -22.22 13.95
N SER A 4 12.92 -22.35 15.08
CA SER A 4 11.77 -23.23 15.27
C SER A 4 10.55 -22.67 14.54
N GLU A 5 10.06 -23.39 13.53
CA GLU A 5 8.74 -23.16 12.93
C GLU A 5 7.66 -23.49 13.96
N SER A 6 6.97 -22.47 14.46
CA SER A 6 5.78 -22.64 15.29
C SER A 6 4.54 -22.42 14.42
N ARG A 7 3.88 -23.55 14.14
CA ARG A 7 2.57 -23.67 13.48
C ARG A 7 1.54 -22.76 14.15
N ASN A 8 0.88 -21.91 13.37
CA ASN A 8 -0.32 -21.21 13.79
C ASN A 8 -1.55 -21.93 13.23
N GLU A 9 -2.14 -22.82 14.03
CA GLU A 9 -3.53 -23.24 13.92
C GLU A 9 -4.36 -22.40 14.90
N PHE A 10 -4.99 -21.33 14.42
CA PHE A 10 -6.11 -20.71 15.14
C PHE A 10 -7.23 -20.34 14.17
N ALA A 11 -8.27 -21.16 14.24
CA ALA A 11 -9.69 -20.85 14.17
C ALA A 11 -10.25 -20.10 12.94
N ARG A 12 -10.98 -20.88 12.12
CA ARG A 12 -12.12 -20.41 11.31
C ARG A 12 -13.23 -19.92 12.23
N THR A 13 -13.90 -18.79 11.90
CA THR A 13 -15.37 -18.55 11.97
C THR A 13 -15.67 -17.10 11.52
N GLY A 14 -16.64 -16.90 10.61
CA GLY A 14 -17.38 -15.63 10.49
C GLY A 14 -17.38 -14.96 9.11
N THR A 15 -18.54 -14.98 8.47
CA THR A 15 -18.87 -14.47 7.14
C THR A 15 -18.83 -12.94 7.04
N ARG A 16 -17.91 -12.42 6.22
CA ARG A 16 -18.00 -11.13 5.52
C ARG A 16 -17.17 -11.36 4.26
N GLY A 17 -17.74 -11.14 3.07
CA GLY A 17 -17.16 -11.57 1.79
C GLY A 17 -15.64 -11.45 1.80
N GLN A 18 -14.95 -12.58 1.63
CA GLN A 18 -13.49 -12.62 1.55
C GLN A 18 -13.11 -11.75 0.35
N LYS A 19 -12.84 -10.48 0.62
CA LYS A 19 -12.02 -9.67 -0.27
C LYS A 19 -10.68 -10.38 -0.20
N ASP A 20 -10.35 -11.15 -1.24
CA ASP A 20 -9.07 -11.82 -1.35
C ASP A 20 -8.00 -10.86 -0.86
N ILE A 21 -7.20 -11.28 0.12
CA ILE A 21 -6.13 -10.45 0.65
C ILE A 21 -5.10 -10.37 -0.48
N VAL A 22 -5.22 -9.33 -1.31
CA VAL A 22 -4.28 -9.09 -2.41
C VAL A 22 -2.92 -8.83 -1.78
N SER A 23 -1.99 -9.73 -2.08
CA SER A 23 -0.62 -9.65 -1.57
C SER A 23 0.00 -8.30 -1.92
N HIS A 24 0.50 -7.61 -0.89
CA HIS A 24 1.11 -6.31 -1.02
C HIS A 24 2.64 -6.45 -0.99
N LYS A 25 3.30 -6.00 -2.04
CA LYS A 25 4.75 -6.06 -2.21
C LYS A 25 5.22 -4.77 -2.85
N ILE A 26 6.35 -4.25 -2.39
CA ILE A 26 7.04 -3.12 -2.99
C ILE A 26 8.44 -3.58 -3.40
N ILE A 27 8.81 -3.36 -4.65
CA ILE A 27 10.16 -3.56 -5.17
C ILE A 27 10.67 -2.21 -5.64
N ILE A 28 11.80 -1.76 -5.10
CA ILE A 28 12.48 -0.53 -5.53
C ILE A 28 13.85 -0.89 -6.08
N THR A 29 14.16 -0.40 -7.28
CA THR A 29 15.46 -0.61 -7.94
C THR A 29 16.16 0.72 -8.11
N GLY A 30 17.35 0.85 -7.52
CA GLY A 30 18.20 2.03 -7.69
C GLY A 30 17.60 3.36 -7.23
N ARG A 31 16.50 3.35 -6.46
CA ARG A 31 15.66 4.53 -6.16
C ARG A 31 15.10 5.25 -7.39
N THR A 32 15.15 4.64 -8.57
CA THR A 32 14.69 5.24 -9.84
C THR A 32 13.44 4.56 -10.38
N GLN A 33 13.20 3.30 -9.99
CA GLN A 33 12.07 2.49 -10.44
C GLN A 33 11.39 1.82 -9.25
N GLY A 34 10.07 1.67 -9.32
CA GLY A 34 9.29 0.98 -8.31
C GLY A 34 8.16 0.14 -8.91
N ILE A 35 7.95 -1.05 -8.36
CA ILE A 35 6.79 -1.91 -8.65
C ILE A 35 6.04 -2.15 -7.35
N ILE A 36 4.75 -1.84 -7.33
CA ILE A 36 3.86 -1.95 -6.18
C ILE A 36 2.71 -2.87 -6.53
N SER A 37 2.53 -3.98 -5.81
CA SER A 37 1.34 -4.82 -5.90
C SER A 37 0.31 -4.43 -4.83
N GLY A 38 -0.91 -4.96 -4.91
CA GLY A 38 -2.00 -4.60 -4.01
C GLY A 38 -2.56 -3.19 -4.23
N VAL A 39 -2.31 -2.57 -5.38
CA VAL A 39 -2.85 -1.25 -5.74
C VAL A 39 -4.33 -1.38 -6.09
N LEU A 40 -5.16 -0.64 -5.37
CA LEU A 40 -6.61 -0.56 -5.59
C LEU A 40 -6.97 0.64 -6.46
N ASP A 41 -6.30 1.77 -6.25
CA ASP A 41 -6.54 3.01 -7.00
C ASP A 41 -5.35 3.97 -6.92
N VAL A 42 -5.28 4.90 -7.88
CA VAL A 42 -4.34 6.03 -7.85
C VAL A 42 -5.09 7.29 -7.44
N ILE A 43 -4.75 7.80 -6.27
CA ILE A 43 -5.44 8.96 -5.67
C ILE A 43 -4.92 10.25 -6.29
N GLU A 44 -3.61 10.39 -6.40
CA GLU A 44 -2.97 11.59 -6.91
C GLU A 44 -1.56 11.25 -7.42
N PHE A 45 -1.14 11.88 -8.51
CA PHE A 45 0.26 11.83 -8.92
C PHE A 45 0.65 13.13 -9.61
N ASP A 46 1.90 13.53 -9.39
CA ASP A 46 2.55 14.64 -10.07
C ASP A 46 4.06 14.39 -10.14
N ASN A 47 4.83 15.37 -10.58
CA ASN A 47 6.30 15.25 -10.70
C ASN A 47 7.02 15.10 -9.34
N ASN A 48 6.34 15.29 -8.21
CA ASN A 48 6.92 15.25 -6.87
C ASN A 48 6.41 14.06 -6.05
N MET A 49 5.27 13.45 -6.40
CA MET A 49 4.73 12.33 -5.66
C MET A 49 3.80 11.41 -6.44
N VAL A 50 3.63 10.20 -5.91
CA VAL A 50 2.57 9.25 -6.27
C VAL A 50 1.87 8.81 -5.00
N ASN A 51 0.55 8.97 -4.95
CA ASN A 51 -0.33 8.63 -3.83
C ASN A 51 -1.30 7.52 -4.26
N LEU A 52 -1.18 6.35 -3.64
CA LEU A 52 -1.89 5.13 -4.00
C LEU A 52 -2.82 4.71 -2.86
N ASP A 53 -4.01 4.22 -3.20
CA ASP A 53 -4.82 3.40 -2.30
C ASP A 53 -4.44 1.94 -2.51
N THR A 54 -4.07 1.24 -1.45
CA THR A 54 -3.56 -0.14 -1.51
C THR A 54 -4.31 -1.05 -0.56
N SER A 55 -4.15 -2.37 -0.70
CA SER A 55 -4.73 -3.37 0.20
C SER A 55 -4.25 -3.22 1.65
N MET A 56 -3.11 -2.54 1.89
CA MET A 56 -2.55 -2.27 3.21
C MET A 56 -2.68 -0.81 3.67
N GLY A 57 -3.57 -0.03 3.05
CA GLY A 57 -3.80 1.38 3.40
C GLY A 57 -3.28 2.33 2.32
N ARG A 58 -3.13 3.61 2.66
CA ARG A 58 -2.68 4.62 1.70
C ARG A 58 -1.15 4.66 1.66
N LEU A 59 -0.58 4.61 0.47
CA LEU A 59 0.86 4.62 0.23
C LEU A 59 1.24 5.89 -0.52
N ILE A 60 2.09 6.71 0.09
CA ILE A 60 2.58 7.96 -0.48
C ILE A 60 4.07 7.79 -0.78
N ILE A 61 4.44 7.99 -2.03
CA ILE A 61 5.81 7.93 -2.52
C ILE A 61 6.18 9.34 -2.96
N LYS A 62 7.16 9.95 -2.30
CA LYS A 62 7.64 11.30 -2.66
C LYS A 62 9.03 11.24 -3.26
N GLY A 63 9.29 12.16 -4.17
CA GLY A 63 10.52 12.23 -4.92
C GLY A 63 10.56 13.39 -5.89
N ARG A 64 11.34 13.22 -6.96
CA ARG A 64 11.46 14.18 -8.07
C ARG A 64 11.30 13.45 -9.40
N GLU A 65 10.71 14.13 -10.36
CA GLU A 65 10.38 13.58 -11.68
C GLU A 65 9.55 12.30 -11.58
N MET A 66 8.69 12.22 -10.57
CA MET A 66 7.83 11.08 -10.33
C MET A 66 6.82 10.93 -11.46
N LYS A 67 6.68 9.71 -11.97
CA LYS A 67 5.77 9.34 -13.05
C LYS A 67 5.19 7.97 -12.77
N VAL A 68 3.93 7.78 -13.16
CA VAL A 68 3.32 6.46 -13.24
C VAL A 68 3.54 5.93 -14.65
N LYS A 69 4.33 4.86 -14.77
CA LYS A 69 4.68 4.26 -16.06
C LYS A 69 3.59 3.32 -16.57
N GLY A 70 2.90 2.64 -15.65
CA GLY A 70 1.78 1.78 -15.98
C GLY A 70 1.00 1.34 -14.75
N ILE A 71 -0.29 1.08 -14.94
CA ILE A 71 -1.18 0.54 -13.91
C ILE A 71 -1.92 -0.65 -14.52
N ASN A 72 -1.95 -1.76 -13.80
CA ASN A 72 -2.77 -2.91 -14.10
C ASN A 72 -3.67 -3.21 -12.90
N LEU A 73 -4.89 -2.67 -12.89
CA LEU A 73 -5.83 -2.85 -11.78
C LEU A 73 -6.32 -4.31 -11.64
N GLU A 74 -6.39 -5.06 -12.75
CA GLU A 74 -6.76 -6.49 -12.73
C GLU A 74 -5.73 -7.33 -11.96
N LYS A 75 -4.44 -7.00 -12.13
CA LYS A 75 -3.32 -7.59 -11.36
C LYS A 75 -3.03 -6.83 -10.06
N SER A 76 -3.76 -5.74 -9.81
CA SER A 76 -3.54 -4.81 -8.71
C SER A 76 -2.08 -4.35 -8.60
N GLU A 77 -1.46 -3.97 -9.72
CA GLU A 77 -0.04 -3.58 -9.79
C GLU A 77 0.13 -2.19 -10.41
N ALA A 78 1.09 -1.41 -9.90
CA ALA A 78 1.54 -0.15 -10.48
C ALA A 78 3.06 -0.12 -10.62
N GLU A 79 3.53 0.40 -11.75
CA GLU A 79 4.94 0.69 -12.02
C GLU A 79 5.16 2.21 -12.00
N ILE A 80 6.14 2.65 -11.21
CA ILE A 80 6.52 4.06 -11.06
C ILE A 80 7.98 4.28 -11.45
N GLU A 81 8.27 5.49 -11.89
CA GLU A 81 9.62 5.94 -12.24
C GLU A 81 9.86 7.34 -11.67
N GLY A 82 11.10 7.64 -11.30
CA GLY A 82 11.51 8.93 -10.73
C GLY A 82 12.49 8.75 -9.58
N ASN A 83 13.04 9.85 -9.09
CA ASN A 83 14.00 9.82 -7.98
C ASN A 83 13.26 9.74 -6.65
N ILE A 84 13.18 8.54 -6.07
CA ILE A 84 12.44 8.28 -4.83
C ILE A 84 13.23 8.75 -3.62
N ASP A 85 12.61 9.63 -2.82
CA ASP A 85 13.18 10.19 -1.61
C ASP A 85 12.50 9.62 -0.34
N SER A 86 11.20 9.28 -0.41
CA SER A 86 10.50 8.62 0.71
C SER A 86 9.31 7.77 0.27
N ILE A 87 8.99 6.77 1.10
CA ILE A 87 7.83 5.88 0.97
C ILE A 87 7.16 5.79 2.32
N VAL A 88 5.88 6.20 2.41
CA VAL A 88 5.15 6.34 3.67
C VAL A 88 3.78 5.69 3.55
N TYR A 89 3.48 4.75 4.45
CA TYR A 89 2.12 4.28 4.65
C TYR A 89 1.38 5.18 5.63
N THR A 90 0.11 5.44 5.33
CA THR A 90 -0.82 6.12 6.23
C THR A 90 -2.06 5.25 6.42
N GLN A 91 -2.56 5.20 7.65
CA GLN A 91 -3.82 4.52 7.94
C GLN A 91 -4.95 5.22 7.16
N LYS A 92 -5.90 4.46 6.62
CA LYS A 92 -7.19 5.04 6.22
C LYS A 92 -7.80 5.66 7.46
N GLN A 93 -7.86 6.99 7.52
CA GLN A 93 -8.62 7.65 8.57
C GLN A 93 -10.07 7.18 8.43
N SER A 94 -10.54 6.36 9.36
CA SER A 94 -11.97 6.22 9.58
C SER A 94 -12.41 7.50 10.30
N ASP A 95 -13.29 8.26 9.65
CA ASP A 95 -13.79 9.55 10.17
C ASP A 95 -14.39 9.44 11.59
N GLU A 96 -14.79 8.24 12.03
CA GLU A 96 -15.28 7.98 13.39
C GLU A 96 -14.26 8.24 14.51
N SER A 97 -12.97 8.19 14.22
CA SER A 97 -11.92 8.26 15.25
C SER A 97 -11.68 9.67 15.80
N LEU A 98 -12.00 10.72 15.03
CA LEU A 98 -11.82 12.11 15.43
C LEU A 98 -12.91 12.56 16.42
N ILE A 99 -14.16 12.17 16.18
CA ILE A 99 -15.30 12.52 17.03
C ILE A 99 -15.12 11.96 18.45
N LYS A 100 -14.62 10.72 18.58
CA LYS A 100 -14.41 10.07 19.89
C LYS A 100 -13.29 10.69 20.73
N ARG A 101 -12.35 11.42 20.12
CA ARG A 101 -11.26 12.11 20.84
C ARG A 101 -11.66 13.50 21.33
N LEU A 102 -12.69 14.10 20.73
CA LEU A 102 -13.24 15.40 21.11
C LEU A 102 -14.19 15.35 22.31
N PHE A 103 -14.74 14.17 22.63
CA PHE A 103 -15.67 13.99 23.74
C PHE A 103 -15.07 13.21 24.92
N LYS A 104 -13.73 13.24 25.07
CA LYS A 104 -13.03 12.77 26.28
C LYS A 104 -12.36 13.93 26.98
#